data_AF-A0A6J4IGY4-F1
#
_entry.id   AF-A0A6J4IGY4-F1
#
_cell.length_a   1.000
_cell.length_b   1.000
_cell.length_c   1.000
_cell.angle_alpha   90.00
_cell.angle_beta   90.00
_cell.angle_gamma   90.00
#
_symmetry.space_group_name_H-M   'P 1'
#
loop_
_entity.id
_entity.type
_entity.pdbx_description
1 polymer ?
#
loop_
_entity_poly.entity_id
_entity_poly.type
_entity_poly.pdbx_seq_one_letter_code
_entity_poly.pdbx_strand_id
1 'polypeptide(L)'
;MVCVLWPWRSRDDRGVEPRSALLPSPQLINKEAEVIGVSDHLASEFPSLMRYAQSGKLNFPESALRFVDLDAAQINAALHALENSTGHVRSIIVPPS
;
A
#
# COMPACT_ATOMS: atom_id res chain seq x y z
N MET A 1 -19.69 -1.32 -8.99
CA MET A 1 -18.67 -0.62 -9.79
C MET A 1 -17.38 -1.40 -9.63
N VAL A 2 -16.94 -2.04 -10.71
CA VAL A 2 -15.81 -2.97 -10.73
C VAL A 2 -14.58 -2.18 -11.15
N CYS A 3 -13.58 -2.10 -10.27
CA CYS A 3 -12.20 -2.11 -10.73
C CYS A 3 -11.63 -3.46 -10.29
N VAL A 4 -11.47 -4.30 -11.31
CA VAL A 4 -10.57 -5.44 -11.48
C VAL A 4 -10.05 -6.03 -10.16
N LEU A 5 -10.43 -7.29 -9.89
CA LEU A 5 -9.49 -8.19 -9.24
C LEU A 5 -8.17 -7.99 -9.98
N TRP A 6 -7.21 -7.30 -9.35
CA TRP A 6 -5.85 -7.78 -9.50
C TRP A 6 -5.97 -9.21 -8.98
N PRO A 7 -5.91 -10.26 -9.82
CA PRO A 7 -5.66 -11.54 -9.22
C PRO A 7 -4.32 -11.30 -8.54
N TRP A 8 -4.29 -11.44 -7.21
CA TRP A 8 -3.04 -11.72 -6.55
C TRP A 8 -2.57 -13.04 -7.16
N ARG A 9 -1.93 -12.94 -8.31
CA ARG A 9 -1.43 -14.02 -9.14
C ARG A 9 0.02 -14.07 -8.76
N SER A 10 0.31 -14.93 -7.80
CA SER A 10 1.63 -15.51 -7.65
C SER A 10 2.16 -15.83 -9.05
N ARG A 11 3.14 -15.07 -9.53
CA ARG A 11 4.02 -15.55 -10.60
C ARG A 11 5.00 -16.50 -9.93
N ASP A 12 4.49 -17.65 -9.52
CA ASP A 12 5.30 -18.82 -9.21
C ASP A 12 4.51 -20.02 -9.73
N ASP A 13 4.92 -20.52 -10.91
CA ASP A 13 4.57 -21.86 -11.41
C ASP A 13 5.30 -22.96 -10.61
N ARG A 14 5.53 -22.73 -9.32
CA ARG A 14 6.20 -23.65 -8.41
C ARG A 14 5.40 -23.78 -7.13
N GLY A 15 4.52 -24.78 -7.12
CA GLY A 15 3.86 -25.25 -5.91
C GLY A 15 2.74 -24.34 -5.45
N VAL A 16 1.59 -24.96 -5.18
CA VAL A 16 0.49 -24.29 -4.49
C VAL A 16 0.97 -23.97 -3.06
N GLU A 17 1.47 -22.76 -2.85
CA GLU A 17 1.61 -22.21 -1.49
C GLU A 17 0.21 -22.17 -0.87
N PRO A 18 0.02 -22.68 0.37
CA PRO A 18 -1.28 -22.69 1.00
C PRO A 18 -1.77 -21.26 1.13
N ARG A 19 -3.07 -21.04 0.85
CA ARG A 19 -3.80 -19.84 1.29
C ARG A 19 -3.26 -19.45 2.66
N SER A 20 -2.75 -18.24 2.82
CA SER A 20 -2.16 -17.74 4.07
C SER A 20 -3.07 -18.14 5.23
N ALA A 21 -2.73 -19.26 5.87
CA ALA A 21 -3.54 -19.81 6.93
C ALA A 21 -3.31 -18.86 8.08
N LEU A 22 -4.38 -18.23 8.56
CA LEU A 22 -4.34 -17.59 9.87
C LEU A 22 -4.00 -18.71 10.86
N LEU A 23 -2.72 -18.85 11.19
CA LEU A 23 -2.27 -19.77 12.22
C LEU A 23 -3.06 -19.41 13.49
N PRO A 24 -3.56 -20.40 14.25
CA PRO A 24 -4.41 -20.14 15.39
C PRO A 24 -3.64 -19.34 16.43
N SER A 25 -3.86 -18.03 16.41
CA SER A 25 -3.25 -17.09 17.33
C SER A 25 -4.00 -17.16 18.66
N PRO A 26 -3.33 -17.37 19.80
CA PRO A 26 -3.97 -17.37 21.12
C PRO A 26 -4.55 -15.99 21.50
N GLN A 27 -4.21 -14.95 20.73
CA GLN A 27 -4.83 -13.62 20.80
C GLN A 27 -6.20 -13.56 20.11
N LEU A 28 -6.54 -14.52 19.25
CA LEU A 28 -7.82 -14.60 18.53
C LEU A 28 -8.74 -15.70 19.09
N ILE A 29 -8.20 -16.87 19.42
CA ILE A 29 -9.01 -18.01 19.89
C ILE A 29 -9.55 -17.77 21.31
N ASN A 30 -10.86 -17.96 21.50
CA ASN A 30 -11.57 -17.77 22.78
C ASN A 30 -11.44 -16.36 23.39
N LYS A 31 -11.21 -15.34 22.55
CA LYS A 31 -11.10 -13.93 22.98
C LYS A 31 -12.25 -13.03 22.53
N GLU A 32 -13.28 -13.61 21.90
CA GLU A 32 -14.38 -12.84 21.27
C GLU A 32 -13.85 -11.75 20.31
N ALA A 33 -12.69 -11.99 19.70
CA ALA A 33 -12.03 -11.06 18.80
C ALA A 33 -12.44 -11.32 17.34
N GLU A 34 -12.64 -10.26 16.56
CA GLU A 34 -12.99 -10.30 15.14
C GLU A 34 -11.80 -9.86 14.27
N VAL A 35 -11.60 -10.55 13.14
CA VAL A 35 -10.66 -10.14 12.10
C VAL A 35 -11.46 -9.51 10.96
N ILE A 36 -11.32 -8.20 10.78
CA ILE A 36 -11.99 -7.47 9.71
C ILE A 36 -11.01 -7.32 8.54
N GLY A 37 -11.34 -7.93 7.40
CA GLY A 37 -10.63 -7.70 6.15
C GLY A 37 -11.05 -6.37 5.53
N VAL A 38 -10.08 -5.51 5.21
CA VAL A 38 -10.32 -4.21 4.55
C VAL A 38 -9.47 -4.14 3.28
N SER A 39 -10.05 -3.70 2.17
CA SER A 39 -9.35 -3.45 0.91
C SER A 39 -9.73 -2.07 0.40
N ASP A 40 -8.72 -1.29 0.05
CA ASP A 40 -8.84 0.06 -0.52
C ASP A 40 -9.69 1.03 0.30
N HIS A 41 -9.97 2.18 -0.33
CA HIS A 41 -10.73 3.28 0.24
C HIS A 41 -12.11 3.40 -0.40
N LEU A 42 -13.09 3.84 0.38
CA LEU A 42 -14.40 4.22 -0.12
C LEU A 42 -14.38 5.68 -0.59
N ALA A 43 -15.15 5.97 -1.65
CA ALA A 43 -15.30 7.35 -2.14
C ALA A 43 -15.79 8.31 -1.04
N SER A 44 -16.62 7.81 -0.12
CA SER A 44 -17.15 8.54 1.04
C SER A 44 -16.10 8.89 2.10
N GLU A 45 -14.92 8.26 2.08
CA GLU A 45 -13.85 8.52 3.04
C GLU A 45 -13.01 9.75 2.65
N PHE A 46 -12.89 10.03 1.35
CA PHE A 46 -12.05 11.14 0.86
C PHE A 46 -12.38 12.49 1.50
N PRO A 47 -13.64 12.93 1.65
CA PRO A 47 -13.93 14.21 2.29
C PRO A 47 -13.33 14.32 3.70
N SER A 48 -13.37 13.23 4.48
CA SER A 48 -12.79 13.20 5.82
C SER A 48 -11.26 13.23 5.79
N LEU A 49 -10.65 12.44 4.90
CA LEU A 49 -9.19 12.44 4.70
C LEU A 49 -8.67 13.82 4.27
N MET A 50 -9.38 14.51 3.39
CA MET A 50 -9.03 15.87 2.95
C MET A 50 -9.10 16.86 4.10
N ARG A 51 -10.12 16.78 4.99
CA ARG A 51 -10.18 17.64 6.19
C ARG A 51 -9.00 17.38 7.14
N TYR A 52 -8.57 16.12 7.29
CA TYR A 52 -7.40 15.80 8.12
C TYR A 52 -6.10 16.30 7.50
N ALA A 53 -5.96 16.21 6.17
CA ALA A 53 -4.81 16.78 5.47
C ALA A 53 -4.78 18.31 5.61
N GLN A 54 -5.90 18.97 5.38
CA GLN A 54 -6.03 20.43 5.52
C GLN A 54 -5.73 20.93 6.94
N SER A 55 -6.13 20.18 7.97
CA SER A 55 -5.84 20.51 9.37
C SER A 55 -4.45 20.06 9.84
N GLY A 56 -3.63 19.49 8.96
CA GLY A 56 -2.28 18.99 9.27
C GLY A 56 -2.25 17.73 10.14
N LYS A 57 -3.40 17.18 10.51
CA LYS A 57 -3.53 15.92 11.27
C LYS A 57 -3.10 14.70 10.45
N LEU A 58 -3.23 14.79 9.13
CA LEU A 58 -2.64 13.87 8.18
C LEU A 58 -1.54 14.62 7.42
N ASN A 59 -0.29 14.48 7.86
CA ASN A 59 0.87 15.00 7.15
C ASN A 59 1.87 13.87 6.86
N PHE A 60 2.68 14.07 5.83
CA PHE A 60 3.83 13.22 5.54
C PHE A 60 5.08 14.07 5.66
N PRO A 61 5.96 13.80 6.64
CA PRO A 61 7.19 14.58 6.79
C PRO A 61 8.07 14.38 5.55
N GLU A 62 8.72 15.44 5.07
CA GLU A 62 9.56 15.36 3.87
C GLU A 62 10.66 14.31 3.99
N SER A 63 11.19 14.07 5.19
CA SER A 63 12.18 13.02 5.45
C SER A 63 11.67 11.59 5.18
N ALA A 64 10.36 11.37 5.20
CA ALA A 64 9.74 10.09 4.85
C ALA A 64 9.40 9.97 3.36
N LEU A 65 9.60 11.03 2.58
CA LEU A 65 9.29 11.09 1.15
C LEU A 65 10.57 11.09 0.33
N ARG A 66 10.53 10.40 -0.80
CA ARG A 66 11.51 10.56 -1.87
C ARG A 66 10.85 11.25 -3.05
N PHE A 67 11.38 12.37 -3.49
CA PHE A 67 10.92 13.03 -4.71
C PHE A 67 11.72 12.49 -5.91
N VAL A 68 11.03 12.21 -7.00
CA VAL A 68 11.61 11.81 -8.29
C VAL A 68 11.03 12.68 -9.39
N ASP A 69 11.86 13.07 -10.35
CA ASP A 69 11.37 13.83 -11.48
C ASP A 69 10.46 12.95 -12.34
N LEU A 70 9.60 13.58 -13.15
CA LEU A 70 8.85 12.94 -14.22
C LEU A 70 9.80 12.53 -15.37
N ASP A 71 10.72 11.63 -15.06
CA ASP A 71 11.72 11.04 -15.92
C ASP A 71 11.64 9.51 -15.85
N ALA A 72 11.68 8.87 -17.02
CA ALA A 72 11.49 7.43 -17.11
C ALA A 72 12.58 6.64 -16.37
N ALA A 73 13.84 7.09 -16.42
CA ALA A 73 14.94 6.40 -15.75
C ALA A 73 14.81 6.51 -14.23
N GLN A 74 14.48 7.70 -13.72
CA GLN A 74 14.27 7.93 -12.28
C GLN A 74 13.07 7.14 -11.73
N ILE A 75 11.96 7.10 -12.47
CA ILE A 75 10.76 6.35 -12.09
C ILE A 75 11.05 4.84 -12.07
N ASN A 76 11.69 4.31 -13.12
CA ASN A 76 12.02 2.89 -13.19
C ASN A 76 12.99 2.49 -12.08
N ALA A 77 13.98 3.32 -11.75
CA ALA A 77 14.87 3.08 -10.62
C ALA A 77 14.11 3.03 -9.28
N ALA A 78 13.10 3.89 -9.10
CA ALA A 78 12.24 3.85 -7.92
C ALA A 78 11.42 2.56 -7.81
N LEU A 79 10.86 2.10 -8.93
CA LEU A 79 10.09 0.86 -9.01
C LEU A 79 10.97 -0.38 -8.78
N HIS A 80 12.19 -0.40 -9.33
CA HIS A 80 13.15 -1.48 -9.05
C HIS A 80 13.58 -1.51 -7.59
N ALA A 81 13.76 -0.35 -6.95
CA ALA A 81 14.05 -0.31 -5.51
C ALA A 81 12.86 -0.84 -4.68
N LEU A 82 11.62 -0.54 -5.10
CA LEU A 82 10.41 -1.08 -4.48
C LEU A 82 10.34 -2.61 -4.63
N GLU A 83 10.58 -3.14 -5.83
CA GLU A 83 10.62 -4.58 -6.11
C GLU A 83 11.66 -5.30 -5.24
N ASN A 84 12.83 -4.69 -5.06
CA ASN A 84 13.91 -5.24 -4.23
C ASN A 84 13.72 -4.99 -2.71
N SER A 85 12.62 -4.36 -2.29
CA SER A 85 12.39 -3.94 -0.89
C SER A 85 13.51 -3.05 -0.31
N THR A 86 14.24 -2.34 -1.16
CA THR A 86 15.31 -1.39 -0.80
C THR A 86 14.91 0.07 -1.02
N GLY A 87 13.68 0.32 -1.47
CA GLY A 87 13.15 1.64 -1.75
C GLY A 87 12.67 2.41 -0.52
N HIS A 88 12.39 3.70 -0.72
CA HIS A 88 11.67 4.50 0.27
C HIS A 88 10.22 4.02 0.41
N VAL A 89 9.66 4.18 1.61
CA VAL A 89 8.25 3.88 1.90
C VAL A 89 7.30 4.57 0.91
N ARG A 90 7.65 5.78 0.47
CA ARG A 90 6.88 6.52 -0.53
C ARG A 90 7.78 7.34 -1.45
N SER A 91 7.62 7.12 -2.75
CA SER A 91 8.21 7.98 -3.79
C SER A 91 7.11 8.85 -4.42
N ILE A 92 7.38 10.13 -4.63
CA ILE A 92 6.48 11.12 -5.20
C ILE A 92 7.06 11.59 -6.53
N ILE A 93 6.30 11.43 -7.61
CA ILE A 93 6.68 11.92 -8.94
C ILE A 93 6.30 13.39 -9.01
N VAL A 94 7.28 14.26 -9.24
CA VAL A 94 7.06 15.70 -9.41
C VAL A 94 7.09 16.07 -10.89
N PRO A 95 6.11 16.85 -11.37
CA PRO A 95 6.11 17.35 -12.74
C PRO A 95 7.26 18.36 -12.93
N PRO A 96 7.73 18.56 -14.18
CA PRO A 96 8.66 19.64 -14.49
C PRO A 96 8.01 21.00 -14.19
N SER A 97 8.83 21.95 -13.74
CA SER A 97 8.42 23.32 -13.40
C SER A 97 7.97 24.14 -14.60
#